data_AF-A0A5P3ATN1-F1
#
_entry.id   AF-A0A5P3ATN1-F1
#
_cell.length_a   1.000
_cell.length_b   1.000
_cell.length_c   1.000
_cell.angle_alpha   90.00
_cell.angle_beta   90.00
_cell.angle_gamma   90.00
#
_symmetry.space_group_name_H-M   'P 1'
#
loop_
_entity.id
_entity.type
_entity.pdbx_description
1 polymer ?
#
loop_
_entity_poly.entity_id
_entity_poly.type
_entity_poly.pdbx_seq_one_letter_code
_entity_poly.pdbx_strand_id
1 'polypeptide(L)'
;MTKDIPEIDDLTKGINDPDIMLSNSHQETSDAQDSLEAAKEQSELSVSLSGNIENCWQDFLSYLDTADQRDDKNERLVCKLDRDLADSLDDCDIQGRCRSDLVNAIVRAFFGAFLPQLARYRREKKSLFTNYKEA
;
A
#
# COMPACT_ATOMS: atom_id res chain seq x y z
N MET A 1 -28.15 40.99 -21.68
CA MET A 1 -27.47 41.24 -20.39
C MET A 1 -26.22 40.38 -20.38
N THR A 2 -25.09 41.00 -20.75
CA THR A 2 -23.76 40.40 -20.72
C THR A 2 -23.38 40.14 -19.26
N LYS A 3 -22.99 38.91 -18.93
CA LYS A 3 -22.51 38.56 -17.59
C LYS A 3 -21.00 38.80 -17.57
N ASP A 4 -20.57 39.92 -17.01
CA ASP A 4 -19.15 40.20 -16.76
C ASP A 4 -18.62 39.24 -15.68
N ILE A 5 -17.56 38.53 -16.02
CA ILE A 5 -16.80 37.68 -15.10
C ILE A 5 -15.83 38.61 -14.36
N PRO A 6 -15.76 38.59 -13.02
CA PRO A 6 -14.85 39.46 -12.29
C PRO A 6 -13.38 39.15 -12.61
N GLU A 7 -12.55 40.20 -12.66
CA GLU A 7 -11.11 40.09 -12.91
C GLU A 7 -10.41 39.31 -11.79
N ILE A 8 -9.35 38.58 -12.19
CA ILE A 8 -8.58 37.64 -11.35
C ILE A 8 -7.96 38.35 -10.13
N ASP A 9 -7.70 39.66 -10.24
CA ASP A 9 -7.12 40.50 -9.19
C ASP A 9 -8.08 40.74 -8.00
N ASP A 10 -9.39 40.64 -8.20
CA ASP A 10 -10.35 40.74 -7.08
C ASP A 10 -10.46 39.43 -6.28
N LEU A 11 -9.99 38.29 -6.82
CA LEU A 11 -9.95 37.02 -6.09
C LEU A 11 -8.77 36.92 -5.10
N THR A 12 -7.67 37.64 -5.34
CA THR A 12 -6.44 37.52 -4.55
C THR A 12 -6.36 38.52 -3.40
N LYS A 13 -7.21 39.55 -3.38
CA LYS A 13 -7.25 40.60 -2.34
C LYS A 13 -7.56 40.12 -0.92
N GLY A 14 -8.03 38.89 -0.73
CA GLY A 14 -8.38 38.34 0.60
C GLY A 14 -7.40 37.35 1.20
N ILE A 15 -6.32 36.97 0.51
CA ILE A 15 -5.41 35.89 0.94
C ILE A 15 -4.19 36.37 1.72
N ASN A 16 -3.87 37.66 1.69
CA ASN A 16 -2.67 38.20 2.34
C ASN A 16 -3.04 38.94 3.63
N ASP A 17 -3.42 38.19 4.66
CA ASP A 17 -3.54 38.69 6.02
C ASP A 17 -2.21 38.45 6.77
N PRO A 18 -1.49 39.50 7.21
CA PRO A 18 -0.17 39.36 7.84
C PRO A 18 -0.21 38.77 9.27
N ASP A 19 -1.38 38.39 9.81
CA ASP A 19 -1.53 37.90 11.20
C ASP A 19 -1.56 36.37 11.40
N ILE A 20 -1.22 35.55 10.39
CA ILE A 20 -0.92 34.11 10.64
C ILE A 20 0.56 33.93 11.01
N MET A 21 0.90 34.39 12.21
CA MET A 21 2.05 33.89 12.98
C MET A 21 1.55 32.73 13.84
N LEU A 22 1.58 31.50 13.30
CA LEU A 22 1.47 30.31 14.14
C LEU A 22 2.79 30.13 14.89
N SER A 23 2.82 30.67 16.11
CA SER A 23 3.88 30.49 17.09
C SER A 23 4.04 29.02 17.48
N ASN A 24 5.02 28.33 16.87
CA ASN A 24 5.51 27.06 17.38
C ASN A 24 6.48 27.30 18.55
N SER A 25 5.96 27.69 19.71
CA SER A 25 6.65 27.47 20.99
C SER A 25 6.43 26.01 21.41
N HIS A 26 7.32 25.11 21.02
CA HIS A 26 7.45 23.83 21.69
C HIS A 26 8.66 23.85 22.61
N GLN A 27 8.34 23.97 23.89
CA GLN A 27 9.18 23.68 25.04
C GLN A 27 9.88 22.33 24.88
N GLU A 28 11.18 22.34 25.10
CA GLU A 28 11.93 21.18 25.54
C GLU A 28 11.41 20.76 26.92
N THR A 29 10.84 19.56 27.02
CA THR A 29 10.81 18.80 28.27
C THR A 29 11.27 17.38 27.98
N SER A 30 12.35 17.05 28.66
CA SER A 30 12.96 15.73 28.86
C SER A 30 11.94 14.61 29.00
N ASP A 31 12.09 13.57 28.17
CA ASP A 31 11.84 12.17 28.54
C ASP A 31 12.66 11.27 27.61
N ALA A 32 13.96 11.25 27.87
CA ALA A 32 14.89 10.31 27.27
C ALA A 32 14.80 8.98 27.99
N GLN A 33 13.94 8.05 27.55
CA GLN A 33 14.28 6.61 27.60
C GLN A 33 13.38 5.65 26.80
N ASP A 34 12.21 6.06 26.30
CA ASP A 34 11.27 5.11 25.64
C ASP A 34 11.40 5.08 24.09
N SER A 35 12.27 5.90 23.51
CA SER A 35 12.40 6.03 22.05
C SER A 35 13.39 5.07 21.38
N LEU A 36 14.07 4.20 22.15
CA LEU A 36 15.13 3.35 21.60
C LEU A 36 14.62 1.99 21.08
N GLU A 37 13.50 1.47 21.58
CA GLU A 37 12.89 0.24 21.03
C GLU A 37 12.03 0.53 19.79
N ALA A 38 11.23 1.60 19.79
CA ALA A 38 10.43 1.98 18.62
C ALA A 38 11.29 2.36 17.41
N ALA A 39 12.45 3.00 17.62
CA ALA A 39 13.39 3.33 16.54
C ALA A 39 14.13 2.11 15.99
N LYS A 40 14.42 1.10 16.83
CA LYS A 40 15.03 -0.16 16.39
C LYS A 40 14.04 -1.02 15.63
N GLU A 41 12.80 -1.13 16.11
CA GLU A 41 11.75 -1.86 15.40
C GLU A 41 11.41 -1.22 14.06
N GLN A 42 11.35 0.12 13.97
CA GLN A 42 11.13 0.82 12.69
C GLN A 42 12.33 0.71 11.74
N SER A 43 13.56 0.74 12.25
CA SER A 43 14.77 0.58 11.43
C SER A 43 14.96 -0.86 10.94
N GLU A 44 14.65 -1.88 11.75
CA GLU A 44 14.72 -3.28 11.33
C GLU A 44 13.53 -3.65 10.42
N LEU A 45 12.31 -3.13 10.69
CA LEU A 45 11.18 -3.27 9.77
C LEU A 45 11.46 -2.61 8.43
N SER A 46 12.03 -1.39 8.39
CA SER A 46 12.29 -0.69 7.13
C SER A 46 13.40 -1.35 6.30
N VAL A 47 14.45 -1.88 6.94
CA VAL A 47 15.51 -2.64 6.26
C VAL A 47 14.98 -4.00 5.76
N SER A 48 14.17 -4.72 6.55
CA SER A 48 13.52 -5.97 6.10
C SER A 48 12.43 -5.73 5.05
N LEU A 49 11.71 -4.60 5.11
CA LEU A 49 10.70 -4.23 4.11
C LEU A 49 11.34 -3.96 2.75
N SER A 50 12.50 -3.30 2.72
CA SER A 50 13.25 -3.01 1.50
C SER A 50 13.67 -4.30 0.78
N GLY A 51 14.26 -5.26 1.50
CA GLY A 51 14.63 -6.55 0.92
C GLY A 51 13.44 -7.42 0.48
N ASN A 52 12.30 -7.31 1.17
CA ASN A 52 11.08 -8.03 0.82
C ASN A 52 10.38 -7.46 -0.44
N ILE A 53 10.48 -6.15 -0.67
CA ILE A 53 9.93 -5.49 -1.87
C ILE A 53 10.78 -5.78 -3.09
N GLU A 54 12.11 -5.85 -2.95
CA GLU A 54 13.05 -6.05 -4.07
C GLU A 54 12.73 -7.31 -4.89
N ASN A 55 12.20 -8.36 -4.25
CA ASN A 55 11.83 -9.61 -4.93
C ASN A 55 10.34 -9.73 -5.27
N CYS A 56 9.49 -8.82 -4.76
CA CYS A 56 8.03 -8.90 -4.91
C CYS A 56 7.60 -8.84 -6.39
N TRP A 57 8.26 -8.01 -7.19
CA TRP A 57 7.98 -7.93 -8.63
C TRP A 57 8.36 -9.22 -9.38
N GLN A 58 9.50 -9.81 -9.04
CA GLN A 58 9.94 -11.05 -9.67
C GLN A 58 9.05 -12.24 -9.28
N ASP A 59 8.64 -12.29 -8.01
CA ASP A 59 7.68 -13.27 -7.50
C ASP A 59 6.33 -13.11 -8.20
N PHE A 60 5.85 -11.87 -8.40
CA PHE A 60 4.65 -11.59 -9.17
C PHE A 60 4.71 -12.21 -10.56
N LEU A 61 5.79 -11.98 -11.32
CA LEU A 61 5.96 -12.58 -12.65
C LEU A 61 5.99 -14.13 -12.59
N SER A 62 6.65 -14.71 -11.57
CA SER A 62 6.68 -16.17 -11.39
C SER A 62 5.30 -16.78 -11.08
N TYR A 63 4.52 -16.14 -10.22
CA TYR A 63 3.14 -16.55 -9.96
C TYR A 63 2.25 -16.40 -11.19
N LEU A 64 2.54 -15.41 -12.03
CA LEU A 64 1.81 -15.17 -13.25
C LEU A 64 2.12 -16.24 -14.31
N ASP A 65 3.38 -16.64 -14.48
CA ASP A 65 3.79 -17.73 -15.39
C ASP A 65 3.12 -19.06 -15.05
N THR A 66 2.98 -19.35 -13.76
CA THR A 66 2.41 -20.62 -13.26
C THR A 66 0.88 -20.62 -13.18
N ALA A 67 0.20 -19.51 -13.49
CA ALA A 67 -1.25 -19.36 -13.31
C ALA A 67 -2.12 -20.39 -14.05
N ASP A 68 -1.65 -20.92 -15.18
CA ASP A 68 -2.36 -21.94 -15.97
C ASP A 68 -2.16 -23.37 -15.48
N GLN A 69 -1.10 -23.62 -14.72
CA GLN A 69 -0.76 -24.96 -14.24
C GLN A 69 -1.50 -25.32 -12.96
N ARG A 70 -2.24 -24.38 -12.37
CA ARG A 70 -2.98 -24.58 -11.12
C ARG A 70 -4.41 -25.01 -11.44
N ASP A 71 -4.77 -26.24 -11.08
CA ASP A 71 -6.14 -26.77 -11.17
C ASP A 71 -7.13 -26.09 -10.20
N ASP A 72 -6.66 -25.14 -9.38
CA ASP A 72 -7.45 -24.42 -8.36
C ASP A 72 -8.28 -23.24 -8.93
N LYS A 73 -8.32 -23.03 -10.25
CA LYS A 73 -9.06 -21.91 -10.87
C LYS A 73 -10.54 -21.88 -10.48
N ASN A 74 -11.14 -23.06 -10.29
CA ASN A 74 -12.55 -23.19 -9.93
C ASN A 74 -12.85 -22.84 -8.46
N GLU A 75 -11.82 -22.76 -7.61
CA GLU A 75 -11.95 -22.39 -6.19
C GLU A 75 -11.76 -20.88 -5.95
N ARG A 76 -11.50 -20.12 -7.02
CA ARG A 76 -11.28 -18.67 -6.93
C ARG A 76 -12.55 -17.96 -6.48
N LEU A 77 -12.39 -17.11 -5.47
CA LEU A 77 -13.45 -16.24 -4.98
C LEU A 77 -13.54 -14.97 -5.83
N VAL A 78 -14.74 -14.43 -5.94
CA VAL A 78 -14.98 -13.11 -6.55
C VAL A 78 -14.88 -12.04 -5.46
N CYS A 79 -14.03 -11.05 -5.66
CA CYS A 79 -13.94 -9.85 -4.83
C CYS A 79 -14.29 -8.59 -5.64
N LYS A 80 -14.65 -7.51 -4.94
CA LYS A 80 -14.84 -6.19 -5.55
C LYS A 80 -13.51 -5.45 -5.56
N LEU A 81 -13.23 -4.77 -6.67
CA LEU A 81 -12.08 -3.88 -6.86
C LEU A 81 -12.62 -2.50 -7.25
N ASP A 82 -11.92 -1.46 -6.82
CA ASP A 82 -12.23 -0.09 -7.24
C ASP A 82 -12.08 0.05 -8.77
N ARG A 83 -12.88 0.92 -9.37
CA ARG A 83 -12.99 1.02 -10.83
C ARG A 83 -11.66 1.42 -11.47
N ASP A 84 -11.01 2.44 -10.94
CA ASP A 84 -9.73 2.95 -11.43
C ASP A 84 -8.63 1.89 -11.38
N LEU A 85 -8.59 1.07 -10.32
CA LEU A 85 -7.67 -0.06 -10.23
C LEU A 85 -7.99 -1.15 -11.24
N ALA A 86 -9.27 -1.45 -11.43
CA ALA A 86 -9.70 -2.43 -12.43
C ALA A 86 -9.33 -1.97 -13.85
N ASP A 87 -9.61 -0.72 -14.19
CA ASP A 87 -9.31 -0.11 -15.48
C ASP A 87 -7.79 -0.09 -15.72
N SER A 88 -7.00 0.31 -14.71
CA SER A 88 -5.53 0.32 -14.81
C SER A 88 -4.95 -1.08 -15.04
N LEU A 89 -5.55 -2.12 -14.46
CA LEU A 89 -5.14 -3.51 -14.69
C LEU A 89 -5.58 -4.01 -16.07
N ASP A 90 -6.75 -3.59 -16.56
CA ASP A 90 -7.26 -3.97 -17.88
C ASP A 90 -6.44 -3.31 -19.02
N ASP A 91 -5.85 -2.14 -18.78
CA ASP A 91 -4.94 -1.45 -19.71
C ASP A 91 -3.55 -2.12 -19.81
N CYS A 92 -3.21 -3.03 -18.89
CA CYS A 92 -1.91 -3.70 -18.86
C CYS A 92 -1.92 -5.01 -19.68
N ASP A 93 -1.14 -5.07 -20.76
CA ASP A 93 -0.86 -6.34 -21.46
C ASP A 93 0.41 -7.01 -20.92
N ILE A 94 0.25 -7.78 -19.84
CA ILE A 94 1.34 -8.56 -19.24
C ILE A 94 1.12 -10.03 -19.59
N GLN A 95 1.93 -10.54 -20.52
CA GLN A 95 1.92 -11.96 -20.95
C GLN A 95 0.55 -12.46 -21.44
N GLY A 96 -0.33 -11.58 -21.94
CA GLY A 96 -1.69 -11.95 -22.36
C GLY A 96 -2.58 -12.46 -21.22
N ARG A 97 -2.29 -12.06 -19.97
CA ARG A 97 -3.00 -12.54 -18.78
C ARG A 97 -4.25 -11.73 -18.49
N CYS A 98 -5.28 -12.41 -18.01
CA CYS A 98 -6.52 -11.73 -17.65
C CYS A 98 -6.40 -11.02 -16.30
N ARG A 99 -7.25 -10.02 -16.06
CA ARG A 99 -7.32 -9.28 -14.79
C ARG A 99 -7.37 -10.18 -13.56
N SER A 100 -8.12 -11.29 -13.61
CA SER A 100 -8.19 -12.23 -12.47
C SER A 100 -6.83 -12.88 -12.19
N ASP A 101 -6.05 -13.20 -13.21
CA ASP A 101 -4.71 -13.77 -13.03
C ASP A 101 -3.75 -12.71 -12.48
N LEU A 102 -3.81 -11.48 -13.01
CA LEU A 102 -3.00 -10.35 -12.52
C LEU A 102 -3.27 -10.08 -11.04
N VAL A 103 -4.55 -9.92 -10.64
CA VAL A 103 -4.94 -9.69 -9.24
C VAL A 103 -4.46 -10.83 -8.35
N ASN A 104 -4.63 -12.08 -8.77
CA ASN A 104 -4.26 -13.24 -7.96
C ASN A 104 -2.74 -13.38 -7.80
N ALA A 105 -1.96 -13.02 -8.83
CA ALA A 105 -0.50 -12.98 -8.77
C ALA A 105 -0.01 -11.83 -7.87
N ILE A 106 -0.59 -10.63 -7.99
CA ILE A 106 -0.29 -9.48 -7.13
C ILE A 106 -0.53 -9.82 -5.66
N VAL A 107 -1.70 -10.39 -5.34
CA VAL A 107 -2.04 -10.79 -3.97
C VAL A 107 -1.06 -11.86 -3.46
N ARG A 108 -0.67 -12.84 -4.26
CA ARG A 108 0.31 -13.86 -3.85
C ARG A 108 1.69 -13.27 -3.59
N ALA A 109 2.18 -12.41 -4.48
CA ALA A 109 3.45 -11.74 -4.33
C ALA A 109 3.47 -10.87 -3.07
N PHE A 110 2.41 -10.09 -2.85
CA PHE A 110 2.25 -9.28 -1.65
C PHE A 110 2.22 -10.13 -0.38
N PHE A 111 1.44 -11.22 -0.35
CA PHE A 111 1.41 -12.11 0.80
C PHE A 111 2.75 -12.79 1.04
N GLY A 112 3.49 -13.17 -0.01
CA GLY A 112 4.84 -13.72 0.11
C GLY A 112 5.82 -12.73 0.75
N ALA A 113 5.83 -11.50 0.24
CA ALA A 113 6.72 -10.43 0.72
C ALA A 113 6.40 -9.97 2.15
N PHE A 114 5.12 -9.97 2.54
CA PHE A 114 4.67 -9.36 3.79
C PHE A 114 3.99 -10.35 4.76
N LEU A 115 4.17 -11.66 4.57
CA LEU A 115 3.55 -12.67 5.44
C LEU A 115 3.84 -12.44 6.94
N PRO A 116 5.10 -12.14 7.36
CA PRO A 116 5.40 -11.87 8.76
C PRO A 116 4.61 -10.69 9.33
N GLN A 117 4.51 -9.60 8.57
CA GLN A 117 3.80 -8.39 8.98
C GLN A 117 2.29 -8.65 9.04
N LEU A 118 1.74 -9.36 8.04
CA LEU A 118 0.33 -9.73 7.99
C LEU A 118 -0.07 -10.67 9.13
N ALA A 119 0.84 -11.52 9.60
CA ALA A 119 0.57 -12.46 10.70
C ALA A 119 0.17 -11.75 12.00
N ARG A 120 0.68 -10.54 12.22
CA ARG A 120 0.34 -9.69 13.38
C ARG A 120 -1.13 -9.24 13.40
N TYR A 121 -1.78 -9.18 12.23
CA TYR A 121 -3.17 -8.74 12.08
C TYR A 121 -4.18 -9.91 11.99
N ARG A 122 -3.73 -11.14 12.24
CA ARG A 122 -4.59 -12.34 12.17
C ARG A 122 -5.65 -12.33 13.27
N ARG A 123 -6.93 -12.30 12.89
CA ARG A 123 -8.08 -12.34 13.81
C ARG A 123 -8.40 -13.74 14.39
N GLU A 124 -8.20 -14.83 13.63
CA GLU A 124 -8.41 -16.22 14.07
C GLU A 124 -7.42 -17.21 13.41
N LYS A 125 -7.14 -18.37 14.04
CA LYS A 125 -6.21 -19.44 13.58
C LYS A 125 -6.75 -20.29 12.40
N LYS A 126 -7.39 -19.70 11.40
CA LYS A 126 -7.87 -20.40 10.19
C LYS A 126 -7.51 -19.64 8.93
N SER A 127 -6.23 -19.65 8.55
CA SER A 127 -5.73 -18.99 7.33
C SER A 127 -4.31 -19.48 7.02
N LEU A 128 -3.68 -19.01 5.93
CA LEU A 128 -2.28 -19.27 5.52
C LEU A 128 -1.27 -19.19 6.68
N PHE A 129 -1.59 -18.44 7.72
CA PHE A 129 -0.83 -18.37 8.97
C PHE A 129 -0.81 -19.66 9.82
N THR A 130 -1.50 -20.73 9.42
CA THR A 130 -1.53 -22.00 10.18
C THR A 130 -0.15 -22.68 10.17
N ASN A 131 0.63 -22.48 9.11
CA ASN A 131 1.98 -23.01 8.95
C ASN A 131 3.09 -21.99 9.25
N TYR A 132 2.72 -20.73 9.54
CA TYR A 132 3.70 -19.71 9.91
C TYR A 132 4.05 -19.88 11.39
N LYS A 133 5.23 -20.45 11.67
CA LYS A 133 5.85 -20.39 13.00
C LYS A 133 6.65 -19.10 13.05
N GLU A 134 6.28 -18.21 13.99
CA GLU A 134 7.18 -17.15 14.44
C GLU A 134 8.54 -17.79 14.77
N ALA A 135 9.59 -17.27 14.15
CA ALA A 135 10.97 -17.64 14.46
C ALA A 135 11.42 -16.88 15.71
#